data_AF-A0A1B6KJC5-F1
#
_entry.id   AF-A0A1B6KJC5-F1
#
_cell.length_a   1.000
_cell.length_b   1.000
_cell.length_c   1.000
_cell.angle_alpha   90.00
_cell.angle_beta   90.00
_cell.angle_gamma   90.00
#
_symmetry.space_group_name_H-M   'P 1'
#
loop_
_entity.id
_entity.type
_entity.pdbx_description
1 polymer ?
#
loop_
_entity_poly.entity_id
_entity_poly.type
_entity_poly.pdbx_seq_one_letter_code
_entity_poly.pdbx_strand_id
1 'polypeptide(L)'
;STCGYRAISKQRLVKHMFKHSEERPFQCSVCTYSGKNNFSLKIHMLIHKYENLFRCPFCDHTSLTKGRLKTHIETHTKKEKRFKCTECAYEARFNINLKYHITMHHTKERAFKCKDCKFTTINKARLKRHGLKHLTEKPLKCSLCVFRTRRKDSLQCHLARHRGWKMAKITSTT
;
A
#
# COMPACT_ATOMS: atom_id res chain seq x y z
N SER A 1 -6.20 21.97 8.10
CA SER A 1 -6.19 20.83 7.16
C SER A 1 -7.04 21.16 5.94
N THR A 2 -6.42 21.62 4.86
CA THR A 2 -7.12 22.07 3.63
C THR A 2 -7.24 20.90 2.65
N CYS A 3 -8.33 20.15 2.77
CA CYS A 3 -8.72 19.19 1.74
C CYS A 3 -10.04 19.67 1.13
N GLY A 4 -10.15 19.66 -0.21
CA GLY A 4 -11.30 20.18 -0.95
C GLY A 4 -12.59 19.37 -0.83
N TYR A 5 -12.76 18.60 0.26
CA TYR A 5 -13.95 17.80 0.48
C TYR A 5 -15.16 18.68 0.78
N ARG A 6 -16.18 18.57 -0.07
CA ARG A 6 -17.49 19.20 0.15
C ARG A 6 -18.47 18.13 0.62
N ALA A 7 -19.23 18.43 1.66
CA ALA A 7 -20.23 17.53 2.21
C ALA A 7 -21.61 18.14 2.09
N ILE A 8 -22.60 17.31 1.75
CA ILE A 8 -24.01 17.71 1.63
C ILE A 8 -24.61 18.08 3.01
N SER A 9 -24.00 17.63 4.10
CA SER A 9 -24.44 17.98 5.45
C SER A 9 -23.28 18.23 6.42
N LYS A 10 -23.54 19.08 7.42
CA LYS A 10 -22.59 19.43 8.49
C LYS A 10 -22.08 18.19 9.21
N GLN A 11 -22.94 17.20 9.49
CA GLN A 11 -22.53 15.94 10.12
C GLN A 11 -21.56 15.12 9.26
N ARG A 12 -21.71 15.11 7.93
CA ARG A 12 -20.75 14.43 7.04
C ARG A 12 -19.44 15.18 6.96
N LEU A 13 -19.47 16.52 6.98
CA LEU A 13 -18.27 17.34 7.06
C LEU A 13 -17.51 17.10 8.37
N VAL A 14 -18.20 17.11 9.51
CA VAL A 14 -17.61 16.80 10.83
C VAL A 14 -17.00 15.40 10.84
N LYS A 15 -17.74 14.37 10.38
CA LYS A 15 -17.21 13.00 10.22
C LYS A 15 -16.00 12.94 9.29
N HIS A 16 -15.95 13.77 8.26
CA HIS A 16 -14.80 13.87 7.38
C HIS A 16 -13.60 14.51 8.08
N MET A 17 -13.80 15.57 8.88
CA MET A 17 -12.73 16.21 9.64
C MET A 17 -12.04 15.25 10.61
N PHE A 18 -12.79 14.29 11.20
CA PHE A 18 -12.20 13.20 12.00
C PHE A 18 -11.21 12.32 11.23
N LYS A 19 -11.24 12.28 9.88
CA LYS A 19 -10.21 11.56 9.11
C LYS A 19 -8.86 12.27 9.15
N HIS A 20 -8.86 13.60 9.22
CA HIS A 20 -7.66 14.43 9.33
C HIS A 20 -7.15 14.55 10.76
N SER A 21 -7.97 14.20 11.75
CA SER A 21 -7.53 14.15 13.15
C SER A 21 -6.68 12.91 13.40
N GLU A 22 -5.58 13.09 14.14
CA GLU A 22 -4.82 11.98 14.72
C GLU A 22 -5.45 11.46 16.02
N GLU A 23 -6.49 12.15 16.53
CA GLU A 23 -7.22 11.69 17.70
C GLU A 23 -7.87 10.33 17.43
N ARG A 24 -7.64 9.43 18.37
CA ARG A 24 -8.20 8.08 18.40
C ARG A 24 -8.94 7.90 19.72
N PRO A 25 -10.12 8.53 19.88
CA PRO A 25 -10.78 8.60 21.17
C PRO A 25 -11.36 7.25 21.63
N PHE A 26 -11.38 6.24 20.75
CA PHE A 26 -11.95 4.92 21.07
C PHE A 26 -10.84 3.94 21.44
N GLN A 27 -10.47 3.91 22.72
CA GLN A 27 -9.41 3.06 23.26
C GLN A 27 -9.86 1.60 23.43
N CYS A 28 -8.96 0.66 23.15
CA CYS A 28 -9.14 -0.74 23.50
C CYS A 28 -8.88 -0.94 24.99
N SER A 29 -9.74 -1.72 25.65
CA SER A 29 -9.58 -2.07 27.06
C SER A 29 -8.57 -3.20 27.31
N VAL A 30 -8.08 -3.86 26.27
CA VAL A 30 -7.24 -5.07 26.35
C VAL A 30 -5.80 -4.81 25.87
N CYS A 31 -5.59 -3.84 24.98
CA CYS A 31 -4.26 -3.48 24.50
C CYS A 31 -4.14 -1.99 24.18
N THR A 32 -2.97 -1.53 23.74
CA THR A 32 -2.68 -0.12 23.46
C THR A 32 -3.34 0.42 22.17
N TYR A 33 -4.13 -0.40 21.47
CA TYR A 33 -4.80 0.04 20.25
C TYR A 33 -5.88 1.08 20.55
N SER A 34 -5.96 2.10 19.69
CA SER A 34 -7.04 3.08 19.70
C SER A 34 -7.58 3.32 18.28
N GLY A 35 -8.91 3.32 18.16
CA GLY A 35 -9.64 3.52 16.91
C GLY A 35 -10.10 4.97 16.71
N LYS A 36 -10.24 5.40 15.45
CA LYS A 36 -10.79 6.72 15.09
C LYS A 36 -12.33 6.79 15.21
N ASN A 37 -13.00 5.65 15.31
CA ASN A 37 -14.45 5.56 15.49
C ASN A 37 -14.83 4.27 16.23
N ASN A 38 -16.03 4.24 16.82
CA ASN A 38 -16.57 3.10 17.55
C ASN A 38 -16.59 1.81 16.70
N PHE A 39 -16.89 1.91 15.40
CA PHE A 39 -16.86 0.76 14.49
C PHE A 39 -15.46 0.13 14.40
N SER A 40 -14.41 0.96 14.31
CA SER A 40 -13.02 0.48 14.25
C SER A 40 -12.63 -0.24 15.54
N LEU A 41 -13.05 0.30 16.69
CA LEU A 41 -12.83 -0.35 17.98
C LEU A 41 -13.61 -1.67 18.07
N LYS A 42 -14.89 -1.71 17.67
CA LYS A 42 -15.69 -2.95 17.65
C LYS A 42 -15.06 -4.06 16.81
N ILE A 43 -14.59 -3.74 15.59
CA ILE A 43 -13.88 -4.71 14.75
C ILE A 43 -12.55 -5.12 15.37
N HIS A 44 -11.83 -4.18 15.97
CA HIS A 44 -10.59 -4.51 16.69
C HIS A 44 -10.86 -5.47 17.86
N MET A 45 -11.90 -5.26 18.66
CA MET A 45 -12.23 -6.14 19.78
C MET A 45 -12.54 -7.59 19.36
N LEU A 46 -12.85 -7.84 18.08
CA LEU A 46 -12.98 -9.21 17.57
C LEU A 46 -11.68 -10.01 17.71
N ILE A 47 -10.51 -9.37 17.62
CA ILE A 47 -9.22 -10.06 17.78
C ILE A 47 -9.01 -10.60 19.19
N HIS A 48 -9.61 -9.95 20.19
CA HIS A 48 -9.46 -10.29 21.60
C HIS A 48 -10.53 -11.28 22.06
N LYS A 49 -11.73 -11.20 21.47
CA LYS A 49 -12.89 -11.97 21.93
C LYS A 49 -12.99 -13.35 21.27
N TYR A 50 -12.59 -13.48 20.02
CA TYR A 50 -12.72 -14.75 19.30
C TYR A 50 -11.65 -14.87 18.20
N GLU A 51 -11.08 -16.07 18.07
CA GLU A 51 -10.45 -16.55 16.83
C GLU A 51 -11.43 -16.55 15.62
N ASN A 52 -12.71 -16.19 15.82
CA ASN A 52 -13.81 -16.10 14.85
C ASN A 52 -13.62 -14.95 13.86
N LEU A 53 -12.52 -15.06 13.12
CA LEU A 53 -12.37 -14.49 11.83
C LEU A 53 -13.30 -15.24 10.86
N PHE A 54 -13.86 -14.52 9.91
CA PHE A 54 -14.57 -15.11 8.79
C PHE A 54 -13.58 -15.95 7.97
N ARG A 55 -13.72 -17.29 8.02
CA ARG A 55 -12.83 -18.23 7.34
C ARG A 55 -13.23 -18.41 5.87
N CYS A 56 -12.24 -18.49 5.01
CA CYS A 56 -12.43 -18.85 3.61
C CYS A 56 -12.80 -20.34 3.49
N PRO A 57 -13.82 -20.70 2.69
CA PRO A 57 -14.14 -22.11 2.44
C PRO A 57 -13.15 -22.78 1.45
N PHE A 58 -12.25 -22.01 0.82
CA PHE A 58 -11.31 -22.51 -0.19
C PHE A 58 -9.84 -22.55 0.26
N CYS A 59 -9.50 -21.95 1.41
CA CYS A 59 -8.14 -21.95 1.97
C CYS A 59 -8.12 -21.52 3.44
N ASP A 60 -6.94 -21.50 4.06
CA ASP A 60 -6.77 -21.10 5.47
C ASP A 60 -6.83 -19.58 5.73
N HIS A 61 -7.19 -18.77 4.72
CA HIS A 61 -7.32 -17.33 4.92
C HIS A 61 -8.51 -17.01 5.84
N THR A 62 -8.27 -16.06 6.74
CA THR A 62 -9.23 -15.59 7.73
C THR A 62 -9.33 -14.06 7.69
N SER A 63 -10.54 -13.53 7.86
CA SER A 63 -10.83 -12.11 7.70
C SER A 63 -11.61 -11.55 8.88
N LEU A 64 -11.27 -10.33 9.31
CA LEU A 64 -11.95 -9.63 10.41
C LEU A 64 -13.37 -9.16 10.07
N THR A 65 -13.74 -9.11 8.78
CA THR A 65 -15.06 -8.65 8.33
C THR A 65 -15.59 -9.48 7.17
N LYS A 66 -16.92 -9.66 7.10
CA LYS A 66 -17.60 -10.34 5.98
C LYS A 66 -17.26 -9.72 4.63
N GLY A 67 -17.15 -8.39 4.55
CA GLY A 67 -16.80 -7.68 3.31
C GLY A 67 -15.40 -8.03 2.80
N ARG A 68 -14.41 -8.11 3.71
CA ARG A 68 -13.05 -8.54 3.35
C ARG A 68 -13.00 -10.01 2.94
N LEU A 69 -13.74 -10.87 3.64
CA LEU A 69 -13.86 -12.27 3.24
C LEU A 69 -14.51 -12.40 1.86
N LYS A 70 -15.57 -11.64 1.56
CA LYS A 70 -16.21 -11.65 0.25
C LYS A 70 -15.23 -11.28 -0.86
N THR A 71 -14.46 -10.20 -0.69
CA THR A 71 -13.42 -9.80 -1.65
C THR A 71 -12.31 -10.86 -1.78
N HIS A 72 -11.97 -11.55 -0.68
CA HIS A 72 -11.05 -12.68 -0.75
C HIS A 72 -11.65 -13.89 -1.48
N ILE A 73 -12.91 -14.26 -1.24
CA ILE A 73 -13.57 -15.39 -1.94
C ILE A 73 -13.62 -15.15 -3.45
N GLU A 74 -13.80 -13.90 -3.89
CA GLU A 74 -13.71 -13.54 -5.30
C GLU A 74 -12.35 -13.87 -5.93
N THR A 75 -11.29 -14.07 -5.14
CA THR A 75 -10.00 -14.53 -5.65
C THR A 75 -9.97 -15.98 -6.07
N HIS A 76 -10.90 -16.80 -5.56
CA HIS A 76 -11.02 -18.23 -5.86
C HIS A 76 -12.04 -18.51 -6.98
N THR A 77 -13.16 -17.77 -7.01
CA THR A 77 -14.32 -18.10 -7.84
C THR A 77 -14.43 -17.32 -9.15
N LYS A 78 -13.88 -16.10 -9.22
CA LYS A 78 -13.92 -15.34 -10.48
C LYS A 78 -12.76 -15.79 -11.36
N LYS A 79 -13.08 -16.45 -12.49
CA LYS A 79 -12.19 -16.53 -13.66
C LYS A 79 -11.72 -15.10 -13.91
N GLU A 80 -10.44 -14.80 -13.65
CA GLU A 80 -9.99 -13.42 -13.43
C GLU A 80 -10.41 -12.54 -14.61
N LYS A 81 -11.48 -11.75 -14.46
CA LYS A 81 -11.82 -10.73 -15.45
C LYS A 81 -10.75 -9.67 -15.32
N ARG A 82 -9.71 -9.81 -16.13
CA ARG A 82 -8.61 -8.87 -16.17
C ARG A 82 -9.07 -7.59 -16.86
N PHE A 83 -8.64 -6.47 -16.31
CA PHE A 83 -8.80 -5.17 -16.92
C PHE A 83 -7.64 -5.00 -17.90
N LYS A 84 -7.96 -4.99 -19.20
CA LYS A 84 -6.98 -4.86 -20.28
C LYS A 84 -6.67 -3.40 -20.54
N CYS A 85 -5.39 -3.10 -20.77
CA CYS A 85 -4.99 -1.82 -21.33
C CYS A 85 -5.41 -1.75 -22.81
N THR A 86 -5.89 -0.59 -23.24
CA THR A 86 -6.26 -0.34 -24.64
C THR A 86 -5.05 0.04 -25.49
N GLU A 87 -3.92 0.35 -24.87
CA GLU A 87 -2.71 0.87 -25.55
C GLU A 87 -1.53 -0.11 -25.53
N CYS A 88 -1.59 -1.20 -24.75
CA CYS A 88 -0.58 -2.25 -24.76
C CYS A 88 -1.14 -3.59 -24.25
N ALA A 89 -0.31 -4.64 -24.26
CA ALA A 89 -0.69 -5.98 -23.80
C ALA A 89 -0.82 -6.11 -22.26
N TYR A 90 -0.70 -5.03 -21.50
CA TYR A 90 -0.80 -5.08 -20.04
C TYR A 90 -2.22 -5.40 -19.57
N GLU A 91 -2.31 -6.32 -18.61
CA GLU A 91 -3.57 -6.71 -17.98
C GLU A 91 -3.46 -6.62 -16.46
N ALA A 92 -4.50 -6.08 -15.81
CA ALA A 92 -4.54 -5.92 -14.36
C ALA A 92 -5.71 -6.69 -13.74
N ARG A 93 -5.46 -7.29 -12.57
CA ARG A 93 -6.52 -7.91 -11.75
C ARG A 93 -7.57 -6.92 -11.26
N PHE A 94 -7.15 -5.68 -10.98
CA PHE A 94 -8.02 -4.63 -10.43
C PHE A 94 -7.99 -3.38 -11.30
N ASN A 95 -9.15 -2.73 -11.46
CA ASN A 95 -9.28 -1.51 -12.26
C ASN A 95 -8.33 -0.39 -11.80
N ILE A 96 -8.11 -0.26 -10.47
CA ILE A 96 -7.20 0.76 -9.92
C ILE A 96 -5.75 0.56 -10.41
N ASN A 97 -5.33 -0.68 -10.59
CA ASN A 97 -4.00 -1.00 -11.10
C ASN A 97 -3.90 -0.70 -12.60
N LEU A 98 -4.96 -0.98 -13.38
CA LEU A 98 -5.00 -0.59 -14.79
C LEU A 98 -4.94 0.94 -14.94
N LYS A 99 -5.74 1.69 -14.18
CA LYS A 99 -5.71 3.16 -14.18
C LYS A 99 -4.31 3.66 -13.87
N TYR A 100 -3.70 3.14 -12.80
CA TYR A 100 -2.33 3.48 -12.43
C TYR A 100 -1.33 3.19 -13.56
N HIS A 101 -1.43 2.03 -14.21
CA HIS A 101 -0.59 1.67 -15.34
C HIS A 101 -0.74 2.65 -16.51
N ILE A 102 -1.97 2.96 -16.92
CA ILE A 102 -2.26 3.93 -17.98
C ILE A 102 -1.63 5.28 -17.63
N THR A 103 -1.85 5.78 -16.42
CA THR A 103 -1.24 7.06 -16.02
C THR A 103 0.29 7.00 -16.06
N MET A 104 0.91 5.88 -15.67
CA MET A 104 2.39 5.76 -15.58
C MET A 104 3.08 5.64 -16.93
N HIS A 105 2.47 4.93 -17.87
CA HIS A 105 3.11 4.50 -19.11
C HIS A 105 2.55 5.18 -20.36
N HIS A 106 1.28 5.54 -20.32
CA HIS A 106 0.53 6.02 -21.48
C HIS A 106 0.21 7.51 -21.41
N THR A 107 0.27 8.12 -20.23
CA THR A 107 0.08 9.56 -20.06
C THR A 107 1.42 10.33 -20.10
N LYS A 108 1.46 11.42 -20.88
CA LYS A 108 2.64 12.32 -20.97
C LYS A 108 2.73 13.32 -19.83
N GLU A 109 1.61 13.63 -19.17
CA GLU A 109 1.56 14.55 -18.05
C GLU A 109 2.39 14.00 -16.88
N ARG A 110 3.43 14.71 -16.44
CA ARG A 110 4.27 14.33 -15.30
C ARG A 110 4.26 15.43 -14.25
N ALA A 111 3.36 15.29 -13.28
CA ALA A 111 3.08 16.31 -12.28
C ALA A 111 4.24 16.59 -11.29
N PHE A 112 5.11 15.62 -11.05
CA PHE A 112 6.17 15.73 -10.04
C PHE A 112 7.55 15.82 -10.70
N LYS A 113 8.24 16.94 -10.48
CA LYS A 113 9.59 17.20 -11.00
C LYS A 113 10.62 17.13 -9.89
N CYS A 114 11.78 16.56 -10.17
CA CYS A 114 12.94 16.63 -9.28
C CYS A 114 13.52 18.04 -9.32
N LYS A 115 13.96 18.53 -8.16
CA LYS A 115 14.60 19.85 -8.04
C LYS A 115 16.06 19.82 -8.50
N ASP A 116 16.72 18.67 -8.35
CA ASP A 116 18.16 18.53 -8.53
C ASP A 116 18.54 17.96 -9.91
N CYS A 117 17.57 17.54 -10.73
CA CYS A 117 17.83 17.03 -12.08
C CYS A 117 16.57 17.06 -12.97
N LYS A 118 16.73 16.72 -14.26
CA LYS A 118 15.63 16.68 -15.25
C LYS A 118 14.60 15.56 -15.05
N PHE A 119 14.69 14.77 -13.97
CA PHE A 119 13.78 13.65 -13.72
C PHE A 119 12.36 14.13 -13.40
N THR A 120 11.38 13.55 -14.07
CA THR A 120 9.96 13.83 -13.86
C THR A 120 9.17 12.53 -13.71
N THR A 121 8.09 12.56 -12.94
CA THR A 121 7.23 11.40 -12.68
C THR A 121 5.82 11.84 -12.30
N ILE A 122 4.85 10.94 -12.42
CA ILE A 122 3.48 11.17 -11.95
C ILE A 122 3.21 10.63 -10.54
N ASN A 123 4.18 9.99 -9.89
CA ASN A 123 4.03 9.47 -8.53
C ASN A 123 4.98 10.16 -7.55
N LYS A 124 4.42 10.84 -6.56
CA LYS A 124 5.18 11.48 -5.46
C LYS A 124 6.09 10.51 -4.72
N ALA A 125 5.66 9.27 -4.48
CA ALA A 125 6.49 8.25 -3.84
C ALA A 125 7.68 7.84 -4.72
N ARG A 126 7.49 7.79 -6.05
CA ARG A 126 8.59 7.54 -7.01
C ARG A 126 9.57 8.72 -7.02
N LEU A 127 9.08 9.96 -6.94
CA LEU A 127 9.95 11.14 -6.80
C LEU A 127 10.75 11.09 -5.50
N LYS A 128 10.12 10.81 -4.36
CA LYS A 128 10.81 10.66 -3.07
C LYS A 128 11.90 9.59 -3.13
N ARG A 129 11.58 8.43 -3.70
CA ARG A 129 12.55 7.34 -3.91
C ARG A 129 13.67 7.75 -4.88
N HIS A 130 13.36 8.51 -5.93
CA HIS A 130 14.35 9.03 -6.85
C HIS A 130 15.31 9.99 -6.15
N GLY A 131 14.80 10.90 -5.31
CA GLY A 131 15.61 11.87 -4.57
C GLY A 131 16.67 11.24 -3.68
N LEU A 132 16.47 9.99 -3.24
CA LEU A 132 17.51 9.22 -2.55
C LEU A 132 18.77 9.03 -3.42
N LYS A 133 18.72 9.16 -4.74
CA LYS A 133 19.92 9.07 -5.58
C LYS A 133 20.85 10.28 -5.40
N HIS A 134 20.31 11.42 -5.02
CA HIS A 134 21.03 12.68 -4.83
C HIS A 134 21.69 12.76 -3.44
N LEU A 135 21.35 11.85 -2.54
CA LEU A 135 22.05 11.72 -1.26
C LEU A 135 23.41 11.06 -1.45
N THR A 136 24.46 11.74 -1.03
CA THR A 136 25.84 11.22 -0.98
C THR A 136 25.94 10.06 0.00
N GLU A 137 25.25 10.15 1.13
CA GLU A 137 25.27 9.14 2.19
C GLU A 137 24.39 7.91 1.90
N LYS A 138 24.84 6.74 2.36
CA LYS A 138 24.08 5.48 2.35
C LYS A 138 23.76 5.09 3.80
N PRO A 139 22.63 5.56 4.37
CA PRO A 139 22.36 5.47 5.80
C PRO A 139 22.06 4.03 6.26
N LEU A 140 21.58 3.17 5.37
CA LEU A 140 21.21 1.81 5.72
C LEU A 140 22.43 0.90 5.57
N LYS A 141 22.91 0.36 6.69
CA LYS A 141 24.08 -0.52 6.75
C LYS A 141 23.63 -1.98 6.91
N CYS A 142 24.36 -2.88 6.29
CA CYS A 142 24.27 -4.30 6.64
C CYS A 142 24.92 -4.53 7.99
N SER A 143 24.32 -5.39 8.82
CA SER A 143 24.89 -5.79 10.11
C SER A 143 25.94 -6.90 9.98
N LEU A 144 26.01 -7.56 8.82
CA LEU A 144 26.87 -8.73 8.59
C LEU A 144 28.08 -8.44 7.70
N CYS A 145 28.12 -7.29 7.02
CA CYS A 145 29.26 -6.90 6.19
C CYS A 145 29.29 -5.39 5.92
N VAL A 146 30.29 -4.93 5.19
CA VAL A 146 30.51 -3.50 4.85
C VAL A 146 29.47 -2.90 3.89
N PHE A 147 28.52 -3.69 3.40
CA PHE A 147 27.52 -3.21 2.44
C PHE A 147 26.61 -2.12 3.02
N ARG A 148 26.37 -1.08 2.22
CA ARG A 148 25.48 0.04 2.55
C ARG A 148 24.57 0.41 1.40
N THR A 149 23.38 0.89 1.70
CA THR A 149 22.39 1.33 0.71
C THR A 149 21.52 2.46 1.23
N ARG A 150 20.76 3.07 0.32
CA ARG A 150 19.78 4.13 0.61
C ARG A 150 18.36 3.60 0.65
N ARG A 151 18.13 2.36 0.23
CA ARG A 151 16.80 1.76 0.14
C ARG A 151 16.67 0.51 1.00
N LYS A 152 15.56 0.44 1.74
CA LYS A 152 15.25 -0.68 2.63
C LYS A 152 15.10 -2.00 1.87
N ASP A 153 14.42 -1.98 0.73
CA ASP A 153 14.25 -3.17 -0.10
C ASP A 153 15.59 -3.72 -0.61
N SER A 154 16.50 -2.85 -1.07
CA SER A 154 17.85 -3.27 -1.43
C SER A 154 18.62 -3.89 -0.26
N LEU A 155 18.45 -3.38 0.97
CA LEU A 155 19.07 -3.97 2.15
C LEU A 155 18.45 -5.34 2.47
N GLN A 156 17.12 -5.46 2.40
CA GLN A 156 16.44 -6.75 2.61
C GLN A 156 16.87 -7.78 1.58
N CYS A 157 16.97 -7.39 0.30
CA CYS A 157 17.46 -8.29 -0.73
C CYS A 157 18.91 -8.71 -0.51
N HIS A 158 19.74 -7.79 -0.03
CA HIS A 158 21.12 -8.09 0.34
C HIS A 158 21.20 -9.05 1.54
N LEU A 159 20.41 -8.82 2.60
CA LEU A 159 20.36 -9.69 3.77
C LEU A 159 19.87 -11.10 3.43
N ALA A 160 18.96 -11.24 2.47
CA ALA A 160 18.52 -12.53 1.98
C ALA A 160 19.68 -13.37 1.41
N ARG A 161 20.67 -12.72 0.76
CA ARG A 161 21.86 -13.41 0.24
C ARG A 161 22.75 -14.01 1.34
N HIS A 162 22.87 -13.34 2.49
CA HIS A 162 23.57 -13.90 3.65
C HIS A 162 22.89 -15.15 4.21
N ARG A 163 21.59 -15.27 3.99
CA ARG A 163 20.79 -16.45 4.38
C ARG A 163 20.74 -17.53 3.30
N GLY A 164 21.56 -17.41 2.24
CA GLY A 164 21.60 -18.35 1.12
C GLY A 164 20.46 -18.19 0.09
N TRP A 165 19.62 -17.16 0.20
CA TRP A 165 18.52 -16.94 -0.75
C TRP A 165 19.04 -16.27 -2.03
N LYS A 166 18.96 -16.99 -3.15
CA LYS A 166 19.19 -16.42 -4.48
C LYS A 166 17.90 -15.76 -4.98
N MET A 167 17.95 -14.45 -5.21
CA MET A 167 16.86 -13.72 -5.87
C MET A 167 16.74 -14.19 -7.32
N ALA A 168 15.54 -14.57 -7.76
CA ALA A 168 15.24 -14.75 -9.17
C ALA A 168 15.43 -13.40 -9.89
N LYS A 169 16.22 -13.39 -10.97
CA LYS A 169 16.35 -12.21 -11.85
C LYS A 169 15.02 -12.03 -12.58
N ILE A 170 14.20 -11.08 -12.15
CA ILE A 170 13.10 -10.59 -12.99
C ILE A 170 13.73 -9.68 -14.04
N THR A 171 14.00 -10.22 -15.23
CA THR A 171 14.33 -9.42 -16.41
C THR A 171 13.12 -8.56 -16.72
N SER A 172 13.26 -7.25 -16.52
CA SER A 172 12.25 -6.30 -17.01
C SER A 172 12.36 -6.32 -18.54
N THR A 173 11.38 -6.91 -19.22
CA THR A 173 11.23 -6.76 -20.66
C THR A 173 11.04 -5.27 -20.96
N THR A 174 11.88 -4.81 -21.88
CA THR A 174 11.96 -3.46 -22.45
C THR A 174 10.62 -2.93 -22.93
#